data_AF-D9X517-F1
#
_entry.id   AF-D9X517-F1
#
_cell.length_a   1.000
_cell.length_b   1.000
_cell.length_c   1.000
_cell.angle_alpha   90.00
_cell.angle_beta   90.00
_cell.angle_gamma   90.00
#
_symmetry.space_group_name_H-M   'P 1'
#
loop_
_entity.id
_entity.type
_entity.pdbx_description
1 polymer ?
#
loop_
_entity_poly.entity_id
_entity_poly.type
_entity_poly.pdbx_seq_one_letter_code
_entity_poly.pdbx_strand_id
1 'polypeptide(L)'
;MPQAPKIAGLELGQFGAAFTVFAAWSALGNIVDVPGGLNNIGEGSNEGAPSPGIGLILALVATLLMAAAAIATPLVPALKGALIPAPRPATPQPYGGQPQGGYGYPGAQQPGGYGQPQPGQPYGGQPQPQQAQAPQPPAGDFSPFWFAVPVPRPLFPEDGSPTPIAELAPGTWYLAVEQRGAALVAQTQDGRRGVLQDTSGIQRG
;
A
#
# COMPACT_ATOMS: atom_id res chain seq x y z
N MET A 1 -0.55 4.92 -9.50
CA MET A 1 -1.68 5.24 -8.60
C MET A 1 -2.88 5.61 -9.46
N PRO A 2 -4.10 5.14 -9.16
CA PRO A 2 -5.28 5.63 -9.85
C PRO A 2 -5.38 7.14 -9.57
N GLN A 3 -5.30 7.95 -10.61
CA GLN A 3 -5.54 9.38 -10.48
C GLN A 3 -7.05 9.56 -10.28
N ALA A 4 -7.43 10.39 -9.30
CA ALA A 4 -8.83 10.72 -9.10
C ALA A 4 -9.37 11.42 -10.36
N PRO A 5 -10.62 11.15 -10.75
CA PRO A 5 -11.18 11.66 -12.00
C PRO A 5 -11.23 13.20 -11.94
N LYS A 6 -10.73 13.84 -12.99
CA LYS A 6 -10.68 15.30 -13.13
C LYS A 6 -11.61 15.77 -14.23
N ILE A 7 -12.25 16.91 -14.03
CA ILE A 7 -13.02 17.62 -15.06
C ILE A 7 -12.44 19.01 -15.20
N ALA A 8 -12.01 19.39 -16.42
CA ALA A 8 -11.41 20.69 -16.72
C ALA A 8 -10.24 21.09 -15.76
N GLY A 9 -9.48 20.10 -15.27
CA GLY A 9 -8.33 20.31 -14.39
C GLY A 9 -8.66 20.34 -12.88
N LEU A 10 -9.93 20.35 -12.48
CA LEU A 10 -10.36 20.21 -11.10
C LEU A 10 -10.70 18.76 -10.76
N GLU A 11 -10.41 18.38 -9.52
CA GLU A 11 -10.81 17.08 -8.96
C GLU A 11 -12.35 17.00 -8.90
N LEU A 12 -12.92 15.89 -9.39
CA LEU A 12 -14.38 15.69 -9.40
C LEU A 12 -15.00 15.82 -8.00
N GLY A 13 -14.24 15.42 -6.96
CA GLY A 13 -14.64 15.58 -5.57
C GLY A 13 -14.80 17.05 -5.13
N GLN A 14 -13.93 17.95 -5.61
CA GLN A 14 -14.03 19.38 -5.30
C GLN A 14 -15.25 20.01 -5.98
N PHE A 15 -15.54 19.58 -7.21
CA PHE A 15 -16.70 20.05 -7.96
C PHE A 15 -18.02 19.63 -7.29
N GLY A 16 -18.09 18.38 -6.81
CA GLY A 16 -19.23 17.90 -6.03
C GLY A 16 -19.44 18.67 -4.73
N ALA A 17 -18.37 18.93 -3.97
CA ALA A 17 -18.46 19.72 -2.74
C ALA A 17 -18.91 21.17 -3.00
N ALA A 18 -18.44 21.80 -4.07
CA ALA A 18 -18.88 23.13 -4.45
C ALA A 18 -20.38 23.17 -4.76
N PHE A 19 -20.91 22.16 -5.46
CA PHE A 19 -22.35 22.08 -5.76
C PHE A 19 -23.22 21.85 -4.53
N THR A 20 -22.78 21.04 -3.57
CA THR A 20 -23.57 20.82 -2.34
C THR A 20 -23.64 22.08 -1.48
N VAL A 21 -22.54 22.84 -1.40
CA VAL A 21 -22.52 24.16 -0.74
C VAL A 21 -23.41 25.15 -1.49
N PHE A 22 -23.35 25.19 -2.82
CA PHE A 22 -24.22 26.04 -3.63
C PHE A 22 -25.70 25.69 -3.48
N ALA A 23 -26.04 24.39 -3.38
CA ALA A 23 -27.39 23.93 -3.11
C ALA A 23 -27.89 24.38 -1.73
N ALA A 24 -27.04 24.29 -0.70
CA ALA A 24 -27.37 24.78 0.65
C ALA A 24 -27.59 26.30 0.66
N TRP A 25 -26.76 27.05 -0.04
CA TRP A 25 -26.94 28.49 -0.23
C TRP A 25 -28.24 28.84 -0.96
N SER A 26 -28.58 28.09 -2.01
CA SER A 26 -29.83 28.28 -2.76
C SER A 26 -31.06 27.94 -1.91
N ALA A 27 -31.00 26.85 -1.11
CA ALA A 27 -32.05 26.45 -0.19
C ALA A 27 -32.30 27.52 0.90
N LEU A 28 -31.23 28.20 1.36
CA LEU A 28 -31.35 29.33 2.27
C LEU A 28 -32.11 30.50 1.64
N GLY A 29 -31.82 30.83 0.38
CA GLY A 29 -32.54 31.86 -0.37
C GLY A 29 -34.05 31.58 -0.45
N ASN A 30 -34.43 30.33 -0.73
CA ASN A 30 -35.84 29.90 -0.79
C ASN A 30 -36.61 30.04 0.53
N ILE A 31 -35.92 30.05 1.68
CA ILE A 31 -36.56 30.27 2.99
C ILE A 31 -36.83 31.76 3.22
N VAL A 32 -35.92 32.63 2.77
CA VAL A 32 -36.02 34.08 2.96
C VAL A 32 -37.03 34.70 1.99
N ASP A 33 -37.07 34.21 0.75
CA ASP A 33 -37.98 34.68 -0.30
C ASP A 33 -38.60 33.48 -1.05
N VAL A 34 -39.64 32.90 -0.45
CA VAL A 34 -40.37 31.75 -1.01
C VAL A 34 -40.97 32.04 -2.40
N PRO A 35 -41.68 33.18 -2.62
CA PRO A 35 -42.17 33.52 -3.96
C PRO A 35 -41.04 33.90 -4.94
N GLY A 36 -39.87 34.32 -4.44
CA GLY A 36 -38.71 34.69 -5.26
C GLY A 36 -38.25 33.65 -6.29
N GLY A 37 -38.43 32.35 -6.00
CA GLY A 37 -38.13 31.26 -6.94
C GLY A 37 -39.01 31.24 -8.20
N LEU A 38 -40.20 31.88 -8.14
CA LEU A 38 -41.15 31.97 -9.24
C LEU A 38 -40.98 33.24 -10.09
N ASN A 39 -40.08 34.16 -9.71
CA ASN A 39 -39.86 35.43 -10.41
C ASN A 39 -39.49 35.27 -11.90
N ASN A 40 -38.96 34.12 -12.30
CA ASN A 40 -38.59 33.82 -13.69
C ASN A 40 -39.76 33.27 -14.54
N ILE A 41 -40.93 33.02 -13.94
CA ILE A 41 -42.05 32.27 -14.54
C ILE A 41 -43.33 33.10 -14.66
N GLY A 42 -43.27 34.40 -14.35
CA GLY A 42 -44.36 35.36 -14.55
C GLY A 42 -44.58 36.29 -13.36
N GLU A 43 -45.23 37.43 -13.61
CA GLU A 43 -45.55 38.46 -12.60
C GLU A 43 -46.69 37.96 -11.70
N GLY A 44 -46.35 37.17 -10.68
CA GLY A 44 -47.28 36.68 -9.67
C GLY A 44 -47.33 37.60 -8.45
N SER A 45 -48.51 38.06 -8.07
CA SER A 45 -48.74 38.83 -6.84
C SER A 45 -48.33 38.02 -5.60
N ASN A 46 -47.53 38.61 -4.71
CA ASN A 46 -47.10 38.03 -3.42
C ASN A 46 -48.23 37.81 -2.40
N GLU A 47 -49.47 38.18 -2.75
CA GLU A 47 -50.65 38.05 -1.90
C GLU A 47 -51.06 36.56 -1.80
N GLY A 48 -50.80 35.96 -0.64
CA GLY A 48 -51.07 34.55 -0.37
C GLY A 48 -49.89 33.60 -0.63
N ALA A 49 -48.66 34.13 -0.75
CA ALA A 49 -47.47 33.29 -0.89
C ALA A 49 -47.39 32.26 0.24
N PRO A 50 -47.15 30.97 -0.07
CA PRO A 50 -47.06 29.94 0.95
C PRO A 50 -45.93 30.26 1.92
N SER A 51 -46.19 30.20 3.23
CA SER A 51 -45.15 30.23 4.25
C SER A 51 -44.12 29.14 3.97
N PRO A 52 -42.83 29.29 4.39
CA PRO A 52 -41.87 28.22 4.28
C PRO A 52 -42.39 26.96 4.98
N GLY A 53 -42.96 26.06 4.19
CA GLY A 53 -43.53 24.83 4.71
C GLY A 53 -42.42 23.94 5.27
N ILE A 54 -42.81 22.92 6.03
CA ILE A 54 -41.85 21.95 6.60
C ILE A 54 -40.90 21.37 5.54
N GLY A 55 -41.34 21.26 4.28
CA GLY A 55 -40.52 20.81 3.16
C GLY A 55 -39.29 21.69 2.88
N LEU A 56 -39.39 23.02 2.94
CA LEU A 56 -38.24 23.91 2.70
C LEU A 56 -37.25 23.86 3.86
N ILE A 57 -37.74 23.74 5.09
CA ILE A 57 -36.90 23.56 6.29
C ILE A 57 -36.12 22.24 6.19
N LEU A 58 -36.81 21.14 5.85
CA LEU A 58 -36.17 19.84 5.66
C LEU A 58 -35.16 19.85 4.49
N ALA A 59 -35.47 20.56 3.40
CA ALA A 59 -34.54 20.71 2.27
C ALA A 59 -33.27 21.49 2.67
N LEU A 60 -33.40 22.55 3.47
CA LEU A 60 -32.23 23.26 4.02
C LEU A 60 -31.39 22.34 4.91
N VAL A 61 -32.00 21.63 5.85
CA VAL A 61 -31.27 20.73 6.75
C VAL A 61 -30.57 19.62 5.94
N ALA A 62 -31.26 19.01 4.98
CA ALA A 62 -30.68 17.97 4.15
C ALA A 62 -29.49 18.47 3.32
N THR A 63 -29.59 19.66 2.72
CA THR A 63 -28.50 20.24 1.92
C THR A 63 -27.31 20.67 2.77
N LEU A 64 -27.54 21.19 3.98
CA LEU A 64 -26.47 21.49 4.95
C LEU A 64 -25.75 20.22 5.40
N LEU A 65 -26.48 19.15 5.74
CA LEU A 65 -25.90 17.87 6.12
C LEU A 65 -25.10 17.26 4.96
N MET A 66 -25.62 17.35 3.73
CA MET A 66 -24.92 16.88 2.53
C MET A 66 -23.63 17.66 2.28
N ALA A 67 -23.65 18.99 2.42
CA ALA A 67 -22.46 19.83 2.28
C ALA A 67 -21.42 19.51 3.36
N ALA A 68 -21.84 19.37 4.62
CA ALA A 68 -20.96 19.00 5.72
C ALA A 68 -20.31 17.62 5.49
N ALA A 69 -21.10 16.63 5.06
CA ALA A 69 -20.57 15.31 4.74
C ALA A 69 -19.55 15.36 3.58
N ALA A 70 -19.86 16.07 2.50
CA ALA A 70 -18.97 16.21 1.35
C ALA A 70 -17.61 16.81 1.71
N ILE A 71 -17.59 17.79 2.64
CA ILE A 71 -16.36 18.42 3.13
C ILE A 71 -15.63 17.52 4.14
N ALA A 72 -16.35 16.84 5.03
CA ALA A 72 -15.76 16.06 6.13
C ALA A 72 -15.22 14.70 5.68
N THR A 73 -15.87 14.00 4.74
CA THR A 73 -15.45 12.66 4.29
C THR A 73 -13.98 12.57 3.85
N PRO A 74 -13.41 13.48 3.02
CA PRO A 74 -11.99 13.42 2.66
C PRO A 74 -11.04 13.76 3.82
N LEU A 75 -11.54 14.33 4.92
CA LEU A 75 -10.75 14.66 6.12
C LEU A 75 -10.60 13.49 7.09
N VAL A 76 -11.32 12.38 6.86
CA VAL A 76 -11.28 11.19 7.72
C VAL A 76 -10.46 10.10 7.02
N PRO A 77 -9.15 9.93 7.34
CA PRO A 77 -8.29 8.92 6.69
C PRO A 77 -8.82 7.49 6.87
N ALA A 78 -9.52 7.23 7.98
CA ALA A 78 -10.14 5.95 8.28
C ALA A 78 -11.23 5.53 7.27
N LEU A 79 -11.84 6.49 6.56
CA LEU A 79 -12.86 6.21 5.52
C LEU A 79 -12.25 6.06 4.12
N LYS A 80 -10.94 6.28 3.95
CA LYS A 80 -10.23 6.14 2.67
C LYS A 80 -9.77 4.70 2.39
N GLY A 81 -10.05 3.77 3.31
CA GLY A 81 -9.75 2.36 3.13
C GLY A 81 -10.45 1.82 1.88
N ALA A 82 -9.70 1.10 1.04
CA ALA A 82 -10.25 0.49 -0.17
C ALA A 82 -11.30 -0.57 0.22
N LEU A 83 -12.58 -0.23 0.02
CA LEU A 83 -13.70 -1.17 0.23
C LEU A 83 -13.77 -2.25 -0.85
N ILE A 84 -13.00 -2.07 -1.93
CA ILE A 84 -12.87 -3.04 -3.01
C ILE A 84 -11.46 -3.63 -2.92
N PRO A 85 -11.32 -4.97 -2.89
CA PRO A 85 -10.02 -5.62 -2.99
C PRO A 85 -9.28 -5.07 -4.21
N ALA A 86 -8.05 -4.61 -4.01
CA ALA A 86 -7.24 -4.09 -5.11
C ALA A 86 -7.20 -5.13 -6.26
N PRO A 87 -7.38 -4.72 -7.53
CA PRO A 87 -7.17 -5.61 -8.67
C PRO A 87 -5.81 -6.29 -8.49
N ARG A 88 -5.82 -7.62 -8.39
CA ARG A 88 -4.58 -8.38 -8.30
C ARG A 88 -3.76 -8.04 -9.56
N PRO A 89 -2.47 -7.73 -9.43
CA PRO A 89 -1.60 -7.64 -10.58
C PRO A 89 -1.79 -8.89 -11.42
N ALA A 90 -2.03 -8.73 -12.72
CA ALA A 90 -1.84 -9.84 -13.64
C ALA A 90 -0.37 -10.23 -13.52
N THR A 91 -0.09 -11.29 -12.77
CA THR A 91 1.23 -11.88 -12.71
C THR A 91 1.66 -12.15 -14.15
N PRO A 92 2.87 -11.72 -14.56
CA PRO A 92 3.45 -12.17 -15.81
C PRO A 92 3.41 -13.69 -15.80
N GLN A 93 2.62 -14.28 -16.68
CA GLN A 93 2.64 -15.72 -16.93
C GLN A 93 4.10 -16.09 -17.23
N PRO A 94 4.74 -16.97 -16.44
CA PRO A 94 6.03 -17.51 -16.80
C PRO A 94 5.84 -18.20 -18.14
N TYR A 95 6.57 -17.71 -19.15
CA TYR A 95 6.49 -18.19 -20.52
C TYR A 95 6.81 -19.69 -20.56
N GLY A 96 5.77 -20.51 -20.47
CA GLY A 96 5.79 -21.93 -20.75
C GLY A 96 5.66 -22.14 -22.25
N GLY A 97 6.81 -22.15 -22.93
CA GLY A 97 6.93 -22.73 -24.27
C GLY A 97 7.17 -24.23 -24.16
N GLN A 98 6.25 -24.99 -24.75
CA GLN A 98 6.07 -26.44 -24.81
C GLN A 98 7.25 -27.20 -25.51
N PRO A 99 7.40 -28.54 -25.35
CA PRO A 99 8.64 -29.27 -25.57
C PRO A 99 8.80 -29.78 -27.00
N GLN A 100 10.05 -29.94 -27.46
CA GLN A 100 10.36 -30.66 -28.70
C GLN A 100 11.62 -31.50 -28.50
N GLY A 101 11.44 -32.82 -28.58
CA GLY A 101 12.47 -33.83 -28.32
C GLY A 101 13.56 -33.91 -29.39
N GLY A 102 14.69 -34.50 -28.98
CA GLY A 102 15.80 -34.88 -29.86
C GLY A 102 16.78 -35.78 -29.12
N TYR A 103 16.72 -37.06 -29.44
CA TYR A 103 17.51 -38.20 -28.94
C TYR A 103 18.93 -38.21 -29.52
N GLY A 104 19.96 -38.46 -28.68
CA GLY A 104 21.33 -38.75 -29.10
C GLY A 104 22.32 -38.95 -27.93
N TYR A 105 22.65 -40.21 -27.65
CA TYR A 105 23.84 -40.69 -26.89
C TYR A 105 24.79 -41.39 -27.91
N PRO A 106 26.03 -41.88 -27.61
CA PRO A 106 26.90 -41.80 -26.41
C PRO A 106 28.43 -41.57 -26.70
N GLY A 107 29.24 -41.43 -25.63
CA GLY A 107 30.69 -41.73 -25.61
C GLY A 107 31.61 -40.51 -25.42
N ALA A 108 32.81 -40.56 -24.83
CA ALA A 108 33.57 -41.51 -24.02
C ALA A 108 34.85 -40.78 -23.50
N GLN A 109 35.45 -41.27 -22.39
CA GLN A 109 36.87 -41.19 -21.97
C GLN A 109 37.52 -39.87 -21.42
N GLN A 110 37.72 -39.89 -20.08
CA GLN A 110 38.90 -39.62 -19.19
C GLN A 110 40.31 -39.26 -19.79
N PRO A 111 41.40 -38.94 -18.99
CA PRO A 111 41.56 -38.58 -17.55
C PRO A 111 42.66 -37.48 -17.21
N GLY A 112 42.78 -37.10 -15.91
CA GLY A 112 44.03 -36.60 -15.25
C GLY A 112 44.07 -35.09 -14.89
N GLY A 113 44.50 -34.61 -13.71
CA GLY A 113 45.10 -35.26 -12.55
C GLY A 113 45.43 -34.30 -11.36
N TYR A 114 45.86 -34.93 -10.25
CA TYR A 114 46.74 -34.49 -9.13
C TYR A 114 46.34 -33.25 -8.30
N GLY A 115 45.97 -33.33 -6.99
CA GLY A 115 46.76 -33.66 -5.78
C GLY A 115 46.92 -32.37 -4.93
N GLN A 116 46.65 -32.23 -3.63
CA GLN A 116 46.98 -33.01 -2.43
C GLN A 116 46.12 -32.58 -1.19
N PRO A 117 46.15 -33.34 -0.07
CA PRO A 117 45.24 -33.23 1.09
C PRO A 117 45.87 -32.58 2.34
N GLN A 118 45.07 -32.12 3.31
CA GLN A 118 45.55 -31.87 4.67
C GLN A 118 44.54 -32.30 5.76
N PRO A 119 44.98 -32.91 6.87
CA PRO A 119 44.19 -33.82 7.70
C PRO A 119 43.47 -33.13 8.87
N GLY A 120 42.38 -33.72 9.32
CA GLY A 120 41.57 -33.23 10.43
C GLY A 120 42.06 -33.62 11.83
N GLN A 121 41.44 -33.01 12.85
CA GLN A 121 40.79 -33.67 14.00
C GLN A 121 40.19 -32.64 15.00
N PRO A 122 39.31 -33.06 15.94
CA PRO A 122 38.22 -32.27 16.53
C PRO A 122 38.50 -31.79 17.96
N TYR A 123 37.47 -31.17 18.60
CA TYR A 123 37.18 -31.05 20.06
C TYR A 123 37.13 -29.61 20.61
N GLY A 124 36.13 -29.35 21.48
CA GLY A 124 36.19 -28.34 22.54
C GLY A 124 35.27 -27.12 22.40
N GLY A 125 34.18 -27.11 23.16
CA GLY A 125 33.37 -25.91 23.39
C GLY A 125 33.97 -24.99 24.46
N GLN A 126 33.78 -23.68 24.28
CA GLN A 126 33.60 -22.67 25.33
C GLN A 126 33.25 -21.30 24.69
N PRO A 127 32.53 -20.42 25.39
CA PRO A 127 31.80 -19.30 24.80
C PRO A 127 32.73 -18.10 24.50
N GLN A 128 32.61 -17.55 23.29
CA GLN A 128 33.38 -16.39 22.85
C GLN A 128 32.69 -15.08 23.27
N PRO A 129 33.43 -14.11 23.84
CA PRO A 129 32.87 -12.85 24.34
C PRO A 129 32.46 -11.91 23.22
N GLN A 130 31.41 -11.14 23.53
CA GLN A 130 30.85 -9.99 22.82
C GLN A 130 31.92 -9.20 22.02
N GLN A 131 31.94 -9.39 20.70
CA GLN A 131 32.65 -8.47 19.81
C GLN A 131 31.76 -7.26 19.57
N ALA A 132 32.21 -6.11 20.08
CA ALA A 132 31.70 -4.81 19.70
C ALA A 132 31.79 -4.68 18.16
N GLN A 133 30.64 -4.45 17.53
CA GLN A 133 30.54 -4.27 16.09
C GLN A 133 31.35 -3.05 15.66
N ALA A 134 32.37 -3.29 14.84
CA ALA A 134 33.03 -2.24 14.08
C ALA A 134 31.99 -1.54 13.18
N PRO A 135 32.13 -0.22 12.93
CA PRO A 135 31.29 0.48 11.98
C PRO A 135 31.41 -0.20 10.61
N GLN A 136 30.33 -0.81 10.14
CA GLN A 136 30.26 -1.38 8.80
C GLN A 136 30.44 -0.24 7.78
N PRO A 137 31.22 -0.43 6.70
CA PRO A 137 31.38 0.57 5.66
C PRO A 137 30.00 0.94 5.07
N PRO A 138 29.85 2.18 4.53
CA PRO A 138 28.58 2.63 3.97
C PRO A 138 28.07 1.58 3.00
N ALA A 139 26.83 1.10 3.23
CA ALA A 139 26.18 0.16 2.33
C ALA A 139 26.22 0.76 0.92
N GLY A 140 26.95 0.10 0.01
CA GLY A 140 26.97 0.48 -1.39
C GLY A 140 25.53 0.52 -1.91
N ASP A 141 25.25 1.47 -2.80
CA ASP A 141 23.95 1.84 -3.39
C ASP A 141 22.85 0.74 -3.33
N PHE A 142 22.24 0.56 -2.16
CA PHE A 142 21.18 -0.42 -1.97
C PHE A 142 19.86 0.23 -2.40
N SER A 143 19.23 -0.35 -3.42
CA SER A 143 17.90 0.08 -3.87
C SER A 143 16.83 -0.69 -3.11
N PRO A 144 15.92 -0.01 -2.38
CA PRO A 144 14.81 -0.68 -1.72
C PRO A 144 13.94 -1.45 -2.71
N PHE A 145 13.54 -2.66 -2.35
CA PHE A 145 12.70 -3.52 -3.19
C PHE A 145 11.67 -4.27 -2.35
N TRP A 146 10.55 -4.61 -2.99
CA TRP A 146 9.52 -5.42 -2.35
C TRP A 146 9.87 -6.90 -2.47
N PHE A 147 9.63 -7.67 -1.42
CA PHE A 147 9.82 -9.12 -1.45
C PHE A 147 8.75 -9.88 -0.68
N ALA A 148 8.59 -11.16 -1.02
CA ALA A 148 7.73 -12.11 -0.32
C ALA A 148 8.53 -13.35 0.09
N VAL A 149 8.16 -13.95 1.22
CA VAL A 149 8.79 -15.18 1.74
C VAL A 149 7.98 -16.42 1.36
N PRO A 150 8.62 -17.56 1.04
CA PRO A 150 7.92 -18.79 0.66
C PRO A 150 7.36 -19.56 1.87
N VAL A 151 8.00 -19.41 3.04
CA VAL A 151 7.62 -20.02 4.31
C VAL A 151 7.72 -18.96 5.42
N PRO A 152 7.05 -19.14 6.56
CA PRO A 152 7.14 -18.19 7.67
C PRO A 152 8.60 -17.97 8.11
N ARG A 153 9.04 -16.72 8.23
CA ARG A 153 10.41 -16.36 8.62
C ARG A 153 10.45 -15.44 9.83
N PRO A 154 11.22 -15.74 10.88
CA PRO A 154 11.38 -14.81 12.00
C PRO A 154 12.15 -13.56 11.57
N LEU A 155 11.70 -12.42 12.05
CA LEU A 155 12.35 -11.13 11.92
C LEU A 155 13.02 -10.78 13.26
N PHE A 156 14.32 -10.56 13.24
CA PHE A 156 15.10 -10.24 14.45
C PHE A 156 15.30 -8.73 14.59
N PRO A 157 15.48 -8.22 15.82
CA PRO A 157 15.83 -6.82 16.01
C PRO A 157 17.23 -6.52 15.47
N GLU A 158 17.48 -5.26 15.12
CA GLU A 158 18.75 -4.81 14.53
C GLU A 158 19.92 -4.77 15.54
N ASP A 159 19.59 -4.79 16.84
CA ASP A 159 20.52 -4.82 17.98
C ASP A 159 21.24 -6.17 18.15
N GLY A 160 20.88 -7.17 17.33
CA GLY A 160 21.48 -8.50 17.35
C GLY A 160 20.88 -9.46 18.39
N SER A 161 19.80 -9.08 19.09
CA SER A 161 19.12 -9.99 20.01
C SER A 161 18.55 -11.20 19.26
N PRO A 162 18.66 -12.42 19.83
CA PRO A 162 18.12 -13.65 19.22
C PRO A 162 16.60 -13.78 19.37
N THR A 163 15.91 -12.82 20.00
CA THR A 163 14.45 -12.86 20.16
C THR A 163 13.75 -12.24 18.96
N PRO A 164 12.92 -12.98 18.20
CA PRO A 164 12.18 -12.41 17.08
C PRO A 164 11.21 -11.30 17.55
N ILE A 165 11.13 -10.22 16.77
CA ILE A 165 10.20 -9.09 16.99
C ILE A 165 8.94 -9.18 16.11
N ALA A 166 8.99 -9.99 15.06
CA ALA A 166 7.88 -10.27 14.16
C ALA A 166 8.15 -11.57 13.40
N GLU A 167 7.13 -12.06 12.70
CA GLU A 167 7.24 -13.19 11.79
C GLU A 167 6.67 -12.77 10.43
N LEU A 168 7.47 -12.97 9.38
CA LEU A 168 7.08 -12.70 8.00
C LEU A 168 6.30 -13.91 7.49
N ALA A 169 4.99 -13.75 7.28
CA ALA A 169 4.13 -14.77 6.72
C ALA A 169 4.20 -14.83 5.17
N PRO A 170 4.04 -16.01 4.55
CA PRO A 170 3.86 -16.15 3.11
C PRO A 170 2.66 -15.37 2.57
N GLY A 171 2.74 -14.96 1.30
CA GLY A 171 1.67 -14.21 0.62
C GLY A 171 1.56 -12.73 1.02
N THR A 172 2.40 -12.27 1.96
CA THR A 172 2.52 -10.86 2.33
C THR A 172 3.81 -10.28 1.74
N TRP A 173 3.72 -9.05 1.22
CA TRP A 173 4.87 -8.31 0.69
C TRP A 173 5.46 -7.41 1.77
N TYR A 174 6.79 -7.46 1.88
CA TYR A 174 7.61 -6.71 2.83
C TYR A 174 8.65 -5.88 2.07
N LEU A 175 9.05 -4.74 2.64
CA LEU A 175 10.02 -3.86 2.00
C LEU A 175 11.42 -4.18 2.52
N ALA A 176 12.34 -4.56 1.64
CA ALA A 176 13.76 -4.61 1.98
C ALA A 176 14.33 -3.20 1.86
N VAL A 177 14.88 -2.66 2.94
CA VAL A 177 15.39 -1.28 3.01
C VAL A 177 16.91 -1.20 3.02
N GLU A 178 17.58 -2.25 3.50
CA GLU A 178 19.04 -2.33 3.56
C GLU A 178 19.51 -3.79 3.41
N GLN A 179 20.76 -3.98 2.98
CA GLN A 179 21.42 -5.28 2.92
C GLN A 179 22.58 -5.35 3.92
N ARG A 180 22.53 -6.32 4.84
CA ARG A 180 23.56 -6.57 5.86
C ARG A 180 24.24 -7.91 5.56
N GLY A 181 25.21 -7.90 4.65
CA GLY A 181 25.85 -9.13 4.16
C GLY A 181 24.85 -10.01 3.40
N ALA A 182 24.58 -11.20 3.93
CA ALA A 182 23.57 -12.13 3.38
C ALA A 182 22.15 -11.88 3.91
N ALA A 183 22.02 -11.10 4.98
CA ALA A 183 20.75 -10.75 5.60
C ALA A 183 20.17 -9.46 5.00
N LEU A 184 18.86 -9.30 5.12
CA LEU A 184 18.13 -8.11 4.66
C LEU A 184 17.47 -7.42 5.86
N VAL A 185 17.51 -6.09 5.90
CA VAL A 185 16.65 -5.34 6.81
C VAL A 185 15.30 -5.19 6.14
N ALA A 186 14.28 -5.80 6.72
CA ALA A 186 12.91 -5.77 6.24
C ALA A 186 12.06 -4.83 7.11
N GLN A 187 11.18 -4.08 6.45
CA GLN A 187 10.15 -3.28 7.07
C GLN A 187 8.78 -3.90 6.80
N THR A 188 8.05 -4.17 7.88
CA THR A 188 6.68 -4.67 7.83
C THR A 188 5.68 -3.52 7.60
N GLN A 189 4.44 -3.85 7.21
CA GLN A 189 3.41 -2.86 6.88
C GLN A 189 2.98 -1.99 8.08
N ASP A 190 3.12 -2.51 9.29
CA ASP A 190 2.89 -1.81 10.55
C ASP A 190 4.11 -0.99 11.01
N GLY A 191 5.17 -0.93 10.19
CA GLY A 191 6.33 -0.08 10.40
C GLY A 191 7.44 -0.69 11.26
N ARG A 192 7.29 -1.93 11.74
CA ARG A 192 8.37 -2.64 12.44
C ARG A 192 9.51 -2.94 11.47
N ARG A 193 10.74 -2.65 11.90
CA ARG A 193 11.96 -2.94 11.15
C ARG A 193 12.76 -4.01 11.87
N GLY A 194 13.34 -4.92 11.11
CA GLY A 194 14.25 -5.91 11.65
C GLY A 194 15.04 -6.64 10.58
N VAL A 195 15.93 -7.51 11.03
CA VAL A 195 16.84 -8.28 10.19
C VAL A 195 16.25 -9.64 9.89
N LEU A 196 16.07 -9.92 8.59
CA LEU A 196 15.76 -11.22 8.05
C LEU A 196 17.08 -11.96 7.74
N GLN A 197 17.37 -12.99 8.53
CA GLN A 197 18.58 -13.79 8.38
C GLN A 197 18.50 -14.79 7.22
N ASP A 198 17.32 -15.40 7.01
CA ASP A 198 17.11 -16.37 5.95
C ASP A 198 16.40 -15.73 4.75
N THR A 199 17.20 -15.39 3.73
CA THR A 199 16.77 -14.81 2.47
C THR A 199 16.56 -15.86 1.37
N SER A 200 16.57 -17.15 1.73
CA SER A 200 16.47 -18.25 0.77
C SER A 200 15.07 -18.34 0.17
N GLY A 201 15.00 -18.33 -1.16
CA GLY A 201 13.76 -18.50 -1.91
C GLY A 201 12.81 -17.30 -1.85
N ILE A 202 13.28 -16.13 -1.41
CA ILE A 202 12.46 -14.90 -1.45
C ILE A 202 12.13 -14.54 -2.91
N GLN A 203 10.89 -14.12 -3.13
CA GLN A 203 10.46 -13.55 -4.40
C GLN A 203 10.67 -12.05 -4.34
N ARG A 204 11.31 -11.46 -5.36
CA ARG A 204 11.57 -10.01 -5.44
C ARG A 204 10.65 -9.39 -6.50
N GLY A 205 10.22 -8.15 -6.29
CA GLY A 205 9.37 -7.37 -7.19
C GLY A 205 9.68 -5.89 -7.19
#